data_AF-A0A258QU91-F1
#
_entry.id   AF-A0A258QU91-F1
#
_cell.length_a   1.000
_cell.length_b   1.000
_cell.length_c   1.000
_cell.angle_alpha   90.00
_cell.angle_beta   90.00
_cell.angle_gamma   90.00
#
_symmetry.space_group_name_H-M   'P 1'
#
loop_
_entity.id
_entity.type
_entity.pdbx_description
1 polymer ?
#
loop_
_entity_poly.entity_id
_entity_poly.type
_entity_poly.pdbx_seq_one_letter_code
_entity_poly.pdbx_strand_id
1 'polypeptide(L)'
;MKIDFISSKDNALFKEVRLLQATGPKGQKARFASGQALLEGIHLVQTWVGNPSLKTLITSELGLQNPEIAQAVYDHVEICPDTRVYQLDKGLWDLLSDLVNAPQIAGLLDLPVSALNPQKSVATISGDVIILDRIQDAGNVGAILRTAAAAGFHQVIATSGCAHLWSSKVLRAGMGAHRLL
;
A
#
# COMPACT_ATOMS: atom_id res chain seq x y z
N MET A 1 12.56 -19.38 -4.55
CA MET A 1 11.54 -18.34 -4.85
C MET A 1 11.21 -18.40 -6.33
N LYS A 2 9.92 -18.50 -6.70
CA LYS A 2 9.49 -18.40 -8.09
C LYS A 2 9.19 -16.94 -8.40
N ILE A 3 9.75 -16.41 -9.49
CA ILE A 3 9.48 -15.06 -9.98
C ILE A 3 8.81 -15.18 -11.35
N ASP A 4 7.64 -14.58 -11.50
CA ASP A 4 6.91 -14.57 -12.77
C ASP A 4 7.19 -13.25 -13.52
N PHE A 5 7.58 -13.35 -14.80
CA PHE A 5 7.94 -12.19 -15.62
C PHE A 5 6.73 -11.61 -16.36
N ILE A 6 6.59 -10.28 -16.39
CA ILE A 6 5.53 -9.56 -17.08
C ILE A 6 6.14 -8.48 -17.98
N SER A 7 5.82 -8.55 -19.27
CA SER A 7 6.27 -7.57 -20.29
C SER A 7 5.12 -6.99 -21.13
N SER A 8 3.87 -7.38 -20.85
CA SER A 8 2.71 -6.88 -21.58
C SER A 8 1.89 -5.89 -20.75
N LYS A 9 1.62 -4.71 -21.33
CA LYS A 9 0.69 -3.71 -20.78
C LYS A 9 -0.74 -4.24 -20.64
N ASP A 10 -1.05 -5.30 -21.36
CA ASP A 10 -2.37 -5.92 -21.35
C ASP A 10 -2.57 -6.95 -20.25
N ASN A 11 -1.49 -7.28 -19.52
CA ASN A 11 -1.53 -8.16 -18.37
C ASN A 11 -2.51 -7.65 -17.30
N ALA A 12 -3.30 -8.58 -16.75
CA ALA A 12 -4.37 -8.26 -15.79
C ALA A 12 -3.83 -7.62 -14.50
N LEU A 13 -2.75 -8.17 -13.93
CA LEU A 13 -2.12 -7.62 -12.72
C LEU A 13 -1.58 -6.22 -12.97
N PHE A 14 -0.92 -5.99 -14.10
CA PHE A 14 -0.41 -4.66 -14.44
C PHE A 14 -1.53 -3.62 -14.54
N LYS A 15 -2.64 -3.97 -15.20
CA LYS A 15 -3.84 -3.12 -15.28
C LYS A 15 -4.43 -2.85 -13.91
N GLU A 16 -4.54 -3.87 -13.06
CA GLU A 16 -5.03 -3.75 -11.69
C GLU A 16 -4.18 -2.79 -10.84
N VAL A 17 -2.87 -2.97 -10.84
CA VAL A 17 -1.92 -2.11 -10.11
C VAL A 17 -2.11 -0.64 -10.51
N ARG A 18 -2.23 -0.34 -11.81
CA ARG A 18 -2.48 1.02 -12.30
C ARG A 18 -3.84 1.58 -11.84
N LEU A 19 -4.86 0.74 -11.69
CA LEU A 19 -6.15 1.16 -11.13
C LEU A 19 -6.03 1.46 -9.63
N LEU A 20 -5.29 0.64 -8.88
CA LEU A 20 -5.06 0.84 -7.44
C LEU A 20 -4.22 2.08 -7.14
N GLN A 21 -3.29 2.42 -8.04
CA GLN A 21 -2.48 3.64 -7.97
C GLN A 21 -3.29 4.91 -8.23
N ALA A 22 -4.38 4.81 -9.02
CA ALA A 22 -5.17 5.96 -9.42
C ALA A 22 -5.68 6.78 -8.22
N THR A 23 -5.72 8.09 -8.39
CA THR A 23 -6.22 9.02 -7.38
C THR A 23 -7.74 9.19 -7.49
N GLY A 24 -8.34 9.77 -6.46
CA GLY A 24 -9.76 10.10 -6.44
C GLY A 24 -10.70 8.89 -6.46
N PRO A 25 -11.96 9.08 -6.92
CA PRO A 25 -13.02 8.06 -6.85
C PRO A 25 -12.70 6.78 -7.62
N LYS A 26 -11.98 6.89 -8.74
CA LYS A 26 -11.61 5.74 -9.57
C LYS A 26 -10.74 4.75 -8.80
N GLY A 27 -9.64 5.22 -8.21
CA GLY A 27 -8.77 4.35 -7.44
C GLY A 27 -9.39 3.92 -6.11
N GLN A 28 -10.22 4.77 -5.50
CA GLN A 28 -10.99 4.36 -4.31
C GLN A 28 -11.88 3.15 -4.64
N LYS A 29 -12.67 3.23 -5.71
CA LYS A 29 -13.51 2.12 -6.16
C LYS A 29 -12.69 0.86 -6.45
N ALA A 30 -11.52 1.01 -7.08
CA ALA A 30 -10.62 -0.12 -7.36
C ALA A 30 -10.17 -0.82 -6.07
N ARG A 31 -9.71 -0.05 -5.07
CA ARG A 31 -9.26 -0.59 -3.77
C ARG A 31 -10.38 -1.29 -3.00
N PHE A 32 -11.59 -0.73 -3.01
CA PHE A 32 -12.75 -1.38 -2.40
C PHE A 32 -13.15 -2.67 -3.13
N ALA A 33 -13.08 -2.69 -4.46
CA ALA A 33 -13.47 -3.83 -5.27
C ALA A 33 -12.47 -5.00 -5.19
N SER A 34 -11.16 -4.70 -5.19
CA SER A 34 -10.11 -5.73 -5.05
C SER A 34 -9.87 -6.13 -3.60
N GLY A 35 -10.21 -5.27 -2.64
CA GLY A 35 -9.84 -5.45 -1.25
C GLY A 35 -8.36 -5.20 -0.97
N GLN A 36 -7.64 -4.52 -1.88
CA GLN A 36 -6.20 -4.33 -1.78
C GLN A 36 -5.78 -2.87 -1.89
N ALA A 37 -4.58 -2.57 -1.38
CA ALA A 37 -3.89 -1.31 -1.58
C ALA A 37 -2.48 -1.52 -2.15
N LEU A 38 -2.04 -0.57 -2.96
CA LEU A 38 -0.70 -0.56 -3.54
C LEU A 38 0.27 0.18 -2.61
N LEU A 39 1.27 -0.55 -2.13
CA LEU A 39 2.45 -0.03 -1.44
C LEU A 39 3.51 0.30 -2.49
N GLU A 40 4.02 1.53 -2.51
CA GLU A 40 5.08 1.94 -3.43
C GLU A 40 6.29 2.46 -2.64
N GLY A 41 7.48 1.95 -2.98
CA GLY A 41 8.73 2.35 -2.36
C GLY A 41 9.21 1.40 -1.27
N ILE A 42 10.54 1.25 -1.19
CA ILE A 42 11.21 0.25 -0.37
C ILE A 42 10.87 0.35 1.12
N HIS A 43 10.97 1.53 1.72
CA HIS A 43 10.70 1.68 3.16
C HIS A 43 9.25 1.35 3.52
N LEU A 44 8.29 1.70 2.66
CA LEU A 44 6.90 1.33 2.90
C LEU A 44 6.71 -0.19 2.78
N VAL A 45 7.31 -0.85 1.79
CA VAL A 45 7.25 -2.32 1.68
C VAL A 45 7.92 -3.01 2.86
N GLN A 46 9.08 -2.52 3.31
CA GLN A 46 9.80 -3.03 4.49
C GLN A 46 8.92 -2.99 5.75
N THR A 47 8.11 -1.94 5.92
CA THR A 47 7.17 -1.87 7.05
C THR A 47 6.14 -3.00 7.06
N TRP A 48 5.97 -3.76 5.98
CA TRP A 48 5.04 -4.90 5.86
C TRP A 48 5.72 -6.25 5.64
N VAL A 49 7.07 -6.31 5.65
CA VAL A 49 7.80 -7.58 5.61
C VAL A 49 7.34 -8.49 6.76
N GLY A 50 7.24 -9.79 6.47
CA GLY A 50 6.69 -10.82 7.36
C GLY A 50 5.17 -10.75 7.62
N ASN A 51 4.43 -9.79 7.05
CA ASN A 51 2.97 -9.74 7.20
C ASN A 51 2.27 -10.54 6.08
N PRO A 52 1.46 -11.57 6.40
CA PRO A 52 0.78 -12.40 5.39
C PRO A 52 -0.22 -11.67 4.50
N SER A 53 -0.63 -10.45 4.85
CA SER A 53 -1.49 -9.61 4.02
C SER A 53 -0.76 -8.99 2.83
N LEU A 54 0.58 -8.94 2.86
CA LEU A 54 1.38 -8.51 1.70
C LEU A 54 1.47 -9.67 0.70
N LYS A 55 0.42 -9.85 -0.11
CA LYS A 55 0.23 -11.05 -0.96
C LYS A 55 1.08 -11.07 -2.22
N THR A 56 1.45 -9.90 -2.71
CA THR A 56 2.18 -9.77 -3.97
C THR A 56 3.30 -8.76 -3.82
N LEU A 57 4.49 -9.13 -4.30
CA LEU A 57 5.62 -8.23 -4.50
C LEU A 57 5.83 -8.05 -6.00
N ILE A 58 6.08 -6.80 -6.40
CA ILE A 58 6.31 -6.42 -7.79
C ILE A 58 7.62 -5.64 -7.82
N THR A 59 8.55 -6.08 -8.64
CA THR A 59 9.87 -5.44 -8.80
C THR A 59 10.30 -5.49 -10.26
N SER A 60 11.55 -5.16 -10.54
CA SER A 60 12.17 -5.25 -11.85
C SER A 60 13.55 -5.90 -11.71
N GLU A 61 14.21 -6.16 -12.84
CA GLU A 61 15.61 -6.60 -12.83
C GLU A 61 16.52 -5.60 -12.08
N LEU A 62 16.37 -4.30 -12.34
CA LEU A 62 17.12 -3.24 -11.64
C LEU A 62 16.79 -3.18 -10.15
N GLY A 63 15.52 -3.44 -9.79
CA GLY A 63 15.10 -3.52 -8.40
C GLY A 63 15.84 -4.63 -7.66
N LEU A 64 15.88 -5.84 -8.23
CA LEU A 64 16.57 -6.99 -7.62
C LEU A 64 18.10 -6.85 -7.55
N GLN A 65 18.70 -5.98 -8.37
CA GLN A 65 20.12 -5.63 -8.25
C GLN A 65 20.41 -4.71 -7.05
N ASN A 66 19.40 -4.03 -6.51
CA ASN A 66 19.54 -3.26 -5.28
C ASN A 66 19.51 -4.21 -4.06
N PRO A 67 20.56 -4.26 -3.22
CA PRO A 67 20.63 -5.17 -2.08
C PRO A 67 19.49 -5.00 -1.08
N GLU A 68 19.02 -3.78 -0.85
CA GLU A 68 17.93 -3.49 0.09
C GLU A 68 16.60 -4.07 -0.39
N ILE A 69 16.30 -3.94 -1.70
CA ILE A 69 15.12 -4.52 -2.32
C ILE A 69 15.21 -6.04 -2.31
N ALA A 70 16.35 -6.59 -2.75
CA ALA A 70 16.56 -8.03 -2.79
C ALA A 70 16.35 -8.65 -1.40
N GLN A 71 16.95 -8.05 -0.36
CA GLN A 71 16.79 -8.51 1.01
C GLN A 71 15.33 -8.47 1.46
N ALA A 72 14.62 -7.35 1.24
CA ALA A 72 13.21 -7.23 1.62
C ALA A 72 12.31 -8.28 0.94
N VAL A 73 12.58 -8.59 -0.34
CA VAL A 73 11.85 -9.61 -1.09
C VAL A 73 12.15 -11.01 -0.52
N TYR A 74 13.43 -11.34 -0.29
CA TYR A 74 13.83 -12.64 0.24
C TYR A 74 13.30 -12.88 1.66
N ASP A 75 13.50 -11.92 2.58
CA ASP A 75 13.01 -12.01 3.96
C ASP A 75 11.51 -12.21 4.00
N HIS A 76 10.78 -11.46 3.16
CA HIS A 76 9.34 -11.58 3.12
C HIS A 76 8.89 -12.95 2.60
N VAL A 77 9.49 -13.46 1.51
CA VAL A 77 9.12 -14.76 0.95
C VAL A 77 9.55 -15.93 1.84
N GLU A 78 10.63 -15.79 2.61
CA GLU A 78 11.03 -16.77 3.62
C GLU A 78 9.96 -16.91 4.72
N ILE A 79 9.42 -15.80 5.19
CA ILE A 79 8.39 -15.77 6.25
C ILE A 79 7.00 -16.08 5.66
N CYS A 80 6.70 -15.62 4.44
CA CYS A 80 5.42 -15.72 3.75
C CYS A 80 5.60 -16.44 2.40
N PRO A 81 5.74 -17.78 2.40
CA PRO A 81 6.09 -18.55 1.19
C PRO A 81 5.01 -18.53 0.10
N ASP A 82 3.77 -18.20 0.45
CA ASP A 82 2.65 -18.07 -0.51
C ASP A 82 2.64 -16.73 -1.27
N THR A 83 3.54 -15.80 -0.92
CA THR A 83 3.63 -14.51 -1.60
C THR A 83 4.08 -14.68 -3.04
N ARG A 84 3.35 -14.04 -3.96
CA ARG A 84 3.68 -14.04 -5.39
C ARG A 84 4.67 -12.93 -5.69
N VAL A 85 5.72 -13.24 -6.44
CA VAL A 85 6.72 -12.25 -6.86
C VAL A 85 6.68 -12.09 -8.37
N TYR A 86 6.48 -10.85 -8.82
CA TYR A 86 6.46 -10.51 -10.23
C TYR A 86 7.61 -9.57 -10.58
N GLN A 87 8.28 -9.85 -11.69
CA GLN A 87 9.27 -8.96 -12.28
C GLN A 87 8.67 -8.31 -13.53
N LEU A 88 8.55 -6.99 -13.52
CA LEU A 88 8.19 -6.23 -14.70
C LEU A 88 9.42 -5.95 -15.56
N ASP A 89 9.22 -5.86 -16.87
CA ASP A 89 10.22 -5.26 -17.75
C ASP A 89 10.37 -3.75 -17.48
N LYS A 90 11.45 -3.17 -18.02
CA LYS A 90 11.76 -1.75 -17.84
C LYS A 90 10.64 -0.84 -18.35
N GLY A 91 10.07 -1.14 -19.52
CA GLY A 91 9.05 -0.29 -20.14
C GLY A 91 7.76 -0.23 -19.34
N LEU A 92 7.35 -1.35 -18.73
CA LEU A 92 6.22 -1.40 -17.82
C LEU A 92 6.52 -0.71 -16.49
N TRP A 93 7.73 -0.86 -15.95
CA TRP A 93 8.10 -0.16 -14.73
C TRP A 93 8.04 1.37 -14.90
N ASP A 94 8.55 1.88 -16.01
CA ASP A 94 8.53 3.31 -16.35
C ASP A 94 7.09 3.85 -16.52
N LEU A 95 6.13 3.00 -16.89
CA LEU A 95 4.71 3.33 -16.94
C LEU A 95 3.99 3.23 -15.59
N LEU A 96 4.61 2.54 -14.63
CA LEU A 96 4.06 2.35 -13.29
C LEU A 96 4.52 3.45 -12.34
N SER A 97 5.81 3.80 -12.32
CA SER A 97 6.34 4.75 -11.33
C SER A 97 6.55 6.14 -11.92
N ASP A 98 5.82 7.13 -11.40
CA ASP A 98 6.07 8.55 -11.69
C ASP A 98 7.28 9.12 -10.92
N LEU A 99 7.93 8.31 -10.07
CA LEU A 99 9.03 8.75 -9.22
C LEU A 99 10.37 8.56 -9.92
N VAL A 100 11.00 9.67 -10.30
CA VAL A 100 12.34 9.67 -10.88
C VAL A 100 13.33 9.06 -9.90
N ASN A 101 14.06 8.02 -10.33
CA ASN A 101 15.06 7.28 -9.54
C ASN A 101 14.54 6.59 -8.28
N ALA A 102 13.23 6.35 -8.14
CA ALA A 102 12.74 5.58 -7.00
C ALA A 102 13.20 4.11 -7.06
N PRO A 103 13.51 3.51 -5.89
CA PRO A 103 13.76 2.07 -5.79
C PRO A 103 12.60 1.28 -6.44
N GLN A 104 12.94 0.34 -7.32
CA GLN A 104 11.97 -0.36 -8.17
C GLN A 104 11.31 -1.53 -7.43
N ILE A 105 10.45 -1.19 -6.46
CA ILE A 105 9.64 -2.14 -5.69
C ILE A 105 8.24 -1.59 -5.37
N ALA A 106 7.26 -2.47 -5.44
CA ALA A 106 5.90 -2.24 -5.01
C ALA A 106 5.31 -3.52 -4.39
N GLY A 107 4.21 -3.37 -3.65
CA GLY A 107 3.52 -4.49 -3.02
C GLY A 107 2.00 -4.33 -3.07
N LEU A 108 1.28 -5.43 -3.21
CA LEU A 108 -0.18 -5.46 -3.02
C LEU A 108 -0.49 -6.00 -1.63
N LEU A 109 -1.12 -5.16 -0.83
CA LEU A 109 -1.51 -5.42 0.55
C LEU A 109 -3.01 -5.63 0.63
N ASP A 110 -3.45 -6.76 1.18
CA ASP A 110 -4.84 -6.99 1.55
C ASP A 110 -5.26 -6.01 2.64
N LEU A 111 -6.36 -5.30 2.40
CA LEU A 111 -6.92 -4.33 3.32
C LEU A 111 -7.58 -5.04 4.50
N PRO A 112 -7.45 -4.49 5.72
CA PRO A 112 -8.17 -5.04 6.88
C PRO A 112 -9.68 -4.89 6.68
N VAL A 113 -10.45 -5.80 7.27
CA VAL A 113 -11.92 -5.81 7.16
C VAL A 113 -12.52 -4.48 7.62
N SER A 114 -11.92 -3.82 8.61
CA SER A 114 -12.33 -2.48 9.09
C SER A 114 -12.21 -1.39 8.03
N ALA A 115 -11.28 -1.51 7.08
CA ALA A 115 -11.13 -0.56 5.97
C ALA A 115 -12.19 -0.77 4.88
N LEU A 116 -12.61 -2.02 4.66
CA LEU A 116 -13.60 -2.40 3.65
C LEU A 116 -15.03 -2.23 4.16
N ASN A 117 -15.24 -2.50 5.45
CA ASN A 117 -16.50 -2.37 6.16
C ASN A 117 -16.31 -1.41 7.34
N PRO A 118 -16.27 -0.09 7.09
CA PRO A 118 -16.10 0.90 8.15
C PRO A 118 -17.21 0.78 9.19
N GLN A 119 -16.83 0.95 10.46
CA GLN A 119 -17.76 0.92 11.59
C GLN A 119 -18.90 1.90 11.35
N LYS A 120 -20.13 1.41 11.47
CA LYS A 120 -21.34 2.18 11.17
C LYS A 120 -21.91 2.89 12.39
N SER A 121 -21.35 2.68 13.58
CA SER A 121 -21.84 3.24 14.83
C SER A 121 -20.70 3.67 15.76
N VAL A 122 -20.84 4.85 16.33
CA VAL A 122 -19.94 5.36 17.38
C VAL A 122 -20.02 4.50 18.64
N ALA A 123 -21.16 3.85 18.89
CA ALA A 123 -21.35 3.00 20.06
C ALA A 123 -20.47 1.74 20.06
N THR A 124 -19.90 1.36 18.92
CA THR A 124 -18.98 0.22 18.79
C THR A 124 -17.50 0.62 18.84
N ILE A 125 -17.20 1.91 18.96
CA ILE A 125 -15.84 2.42 19.12
C ILE A 125 -15.44 2.23 20.58
N SER A 126 -14.28 1.65 20.82
CA SER A 126 -13.72 1.47 22.16
C SER A 126 -12.36 2.14 22.26
N GLY A 127 -12.02 2.72 23.40
CA GLY A 127 -10.77 3.46 23.57
C GLY A 127 -10.71 4.79 22.82
N ASP A 128 -9.52 5.36 22.74
CA ASP A 128 -9.29 6.67 22.14
C ASP A 128 -9.31 6.59 20.61
N VAL A 129 -10.03 7.53 19.99
CA VAL A 129 -10.21 7.60 18.52
C VAL A 129 -9.89 8.99 18.01
N ILE A 130 -9.21 9.05 16.86
CA ILE A 130 -9.03 10.29 16.11
C ILE A 130 -10.02 10.30 14.95
N ILE A 131 -10.83 11.35 14.85
CA ILE A 131 -11.78 11.55 13.75
C ILE A 131 -11.25 12.67 12.86
N LEU A 132 -10.97 12.33 11.60
CA LEU A 132 -10.62 13.29 10.56
C LEU A 132 -11.89 13.76 9.88
N ASP A 133 -12.22 15.05 10.03
CA ASP A 133 -13.36 15.64 9.35
C ASP A 133 -12.95 16.44 8.12
N ARG A 134 -13.23 15.89 6.93
CA ARG A 134 -13.01 16.52 5.61
C ARG A 134 -11.57 17.02 5.36
N ILE A 135 -10.56 16.35 5.91
CA ILE A 135 -9.14 16.63 5.63
C ILE A 135 -8.76 16.04 4.28
N GLN A 136 -8.64 16.89 3.26
CA GLN A 136 -8.45 16.47 1.86
C GLN A 136 -6.99 16.31 1.43
N ASP A 137 -6.06 16.98 2.12
CA ASP A 137 -4.65 16.90 1.77
C ASP A 137 -4.05 15.58 2.26
N ALA A 138 -3.50 14.79 1.32
CA ALA A 138 -2.93 13.48 1.64
C ALA A 138 -1.69 13.56 2.53
N GLY A 139 -0.92 14.65 2.43
CA GLY A 139 0.23 14.91 3.28
C GLY A 139 -0.18 15.14 4.73
N ASN A 140 -1.17 15.99 4.96
CA ASN A 140 -1.75 16.27 6.27
C ASN A 140 -2.37 15.01 6.87
N VAL A 141 -3.15 14.24 6.10
CA VAL A 141 -3.68 12.96 6.57
C VAL A 141 -2.55 12.03 6.99
N GLY A 142 -1.54 11.82 6.14
CA GLY A 142 -0.40 10.97 6.49
C GLY A 142 0.36 11.43 7.73
N ALA A 143 0.59 12.74 7.87
CA ALA A 143 1.23 13.32 9.05
C ALA A 143 0.42 13.06 10.32
N ILE A 144 -0.90 13.23 10.27
CA ILE A 144 -1.79 12.93 11.40
C ILE A 144 -1.73 11.44 11.76
N LEU A 145 -1.75 10.54 10.77
CA LEU A 145 -1.63 9.09 11.02
C LEU A 145 -0.31 8.74 11.72
N ARG A 146 0.82 9.31 11.29
CA ARG A 146 2.11 9.10 11.98
C ARG A 146 2.09 9.60 13.41
N THR A 147 1.54 10.79 13.65
CA THR A 147 1.43 11.37 14.99
C THR A 147 0.51 10.52 15.87
N ALA A 148 -0.62 10.05 15.34
CA ALA A 148 -1.55 9.16 16.02
C ALA A 148 -0.86 7.87 16.46
N ALA A 149 -0.19 7.19 15.53
CA ALA A 149 0.53 5.95 15.80
C ALA A 149 1.65 6.16 16.84
N ALA A 150 2.42 7.26 16.72
CA ALA A 150 3.47 7.59 17.68
C ALA A 150 2.93 7.94 19.08
N ALA A 151 1.72 8.49 19.16
CA ALA A 151 1.04 8.81 20.41
C ALA A 151 0.28 7.61 21.02
N GLY A 152 0.33 6.42 20.39
CA GLY A 152 -0.31 5.20 20.90
C GLY A 152 -1.81 5.08 20.61
N PHE A 153 -2.34 5.87 19.66
CA PHE A 153 -3.67 5.62 19.12
C PHE A 153 -3.64 4.36 18.26
N HIS A 154 -4.77 3.66 18.22
CA HIS A 154 -4.95 2.43 17.43
C HIS A 154 -6.16 2.52 16.50
N GLN A 155 -6.84 3.68 16.44
CA GLN A 155 -8.07 3.86 15.68
C GLN A 155 -8.13 5.27 15.10
N VAL A 156 -8.30 5.33 13.78
CA VAL A 156 -8.56 6.58 13.04
C VAL A 156 -9.77 6.39 12.15
N ILE A 157 -10.72 7.31 12.25
CA ILE A 157 -11.92 7.36 11.43
C ILE A 157 -11.83 8.58 10.52
N ALA A 158 -12.12 8.41 9.24
CA ALA A 158 -12.19 9.51 8.29
C ALA A 158 -13.65 9.70 7.82
N THR A 159 -14.16 10.92 7.93
CA THR A 159 -15.49 11.25 7.40
C THR A 159 -15.45 11.36 5.87
N SER A 160 -16.63 11.31 5.27
CA SER A 160 -16.79 11.60 3.84
C SER A 160 -16.18 12.96 3.50
N GLY A 161 -15.38 12.99 2.42
CA GLY A 161 -14.66 14.18 1.99
C GLY A 161 -13.21 14.27 2.47
N CYS A 162 -12.73 13.31 3.27
CA CYS A 162 -11.30 13.15 3.53
C CYS A 162 -10.55 12.56 2.33
N ALA A 163 -9.23 12.75 2.29
CA ALA A 163 -8.36 11.93 1.46
C ALA A 163 -8.54 10.45 1.83
N HIS A 164 -8.54 9.56 0.84
CA HIS A 164 -8.72 8.14 1.11
C HIS A 164 -7.51 7.58 1.87
N LEU A 165 -7.74 7.05 3.08
CA LEU A 165 -6.69 6.62 4.01
C LEU A 165 -5.72 5.61 3.37
N TRP A 166 -6.22 4.68 2.55
CA TRP A 166 -5.41 3.67 1.86
C TRP A 166 -5.00 4.03 0.42
N SER A 167 -5.08 5.31 0.04
CA SER A 167 -4.53 5.73 -1.25
C SER A 167 -3.00 5.73 -1.22
N SER A 168 -2.35 5.49 -2.36
CA SER A 168 -0.88 5.46 -2.45
C SER A 168 -0.23 6.75 -1.93
N LYS A 169 -0.87 7.91 -2.13
CA LYS A 169 -0.36 9.20 -1.58
C LYS A 169 -0.39 9.24 -0.05
N VAL A 170 -1.48 8.79 0.58
CA VAL A 170 -1.60 8.76 2.04
C VAL A 170 -0.71 7.69 2.64
N LEU A 171 -0.59 6.51 2.01
CA LEU A 171 0.32 5.44 2.45
C LEU A 171 1.78 5.91 2.46
N ARG A 172 2.23 6.59 1.40
CA ARG A 172 3.58 7.18 1.35
C ARG A 172 3.77 8.24 2.43
N ALA A 173 2.82 9.17 2.57
CA ALA A 173 2.89 10.21 3.60
C ALA A 173 2.84 9.65 5.04
N GLY A 174 2.12 8.55 5.23
CA GLY A 174 1.96 7.85 6.50
C GLY A 174 3.16 6.99 6.90
N MET A 175 4.09 6.69 5.99
CA MET A 175 5.34 5.97 6.26
C MET A 175 5.16 4.68 7.10
N GLY A 176 4.11 3.91 6.85
CA GLY A 176 3.83 2.66 7.57
C GLY A 176 2.97 2.81 8.83
N ALA A 177 2.50 4.01 9.19
CA ALA A 177 1.61 4.22 10.34
C ALA A 177 0.36 3.32 10.31
N HIS A 178 -0.16 2.98 9.13
CA HIS A 178 -1.28 2.05 8.92
C HIS A 178 -1.07 0.65 9.49
N ARG A 179 0.17 0.23 9.79
CA ARG A 179 0.44 -1.05 10.45
C ARG A 179 0.09 -1.03 11.94
N LEU A 180 0.00 0.16 12.54
CA LEU A 180 -0.25 0.37 13.97
C LEU A 180 -1.67 0.86 14.27
N LEU A 181 -2.41 1.29 13.24
CA LEU A 181 -3.73 1.95 13.32
C LEU A 181 -4.87 1.10 12.73
#